data_AF-A0A239BMZ3-F1
#
_entry.id   AF-A0A239BMZ3-F1
#
_cell.length_a   1.000
_cell.length_b   1.000
_cell.length_c   1.000
_cell.angle_alpha   90.00
_cell.angle_beta   90.00
_cell.angle_gamma   90.00
#
_symmetry.space_group_name_H-M   'P 1'
#
loop_
_entity.id
_entity.type
_entity.pdbx_description
1 polymer ?
#
loop_
_entity_poly.entity_id
_entity_poly.type
_entity_poly.pdbx_seq_one_letter_code
_entity_poly.pdbx_strand_id
1 'polypeptide(L)' 'MDNLAHAYESAGDLVRAIPLYEQALTDCRRVLGDDHPTTKIMRENLAAAAQEA' A
#
# COMPACT_ATOMS: atom_id res chain seq x y z
N MET A 1 0.05 7.18 -7.23
CA MET A 1 1.11 7.39 -6.23
C MET A 1 1.71 6.05 -5.78
N ASP A 2 1.28 4.93 -6.35
CA ASP A 2 1.56 3.59 -5.82
C ASP A 2 2.71 2.87 -6.53
N ASN A 3 3.24 3.47 -7.61
CA ASN A 3 4.32 2.90 -8.41
C ASN A 3 5.60 2.65 -7.61
N LEU A 4 5.85 3.45 -6.56
CA LEU A 4 7.07 3.30 -5.76
C LEU A 4 6.97 2.18 -4.72
N ALA A 5 5.82 2.05 -4.04
CA ALA A 5 5.59 0.97 -3.09
C ALA A 5 5.65 -0.39 -3.82
N HIS A 6 4.97 -0.49 -4.96
CA HIS A 6 5.00 -1.69 -5.80
C HIS A 6 6.40 -1.98 -6.37
N ALA A 7 7.18 -0.95 -6.72
CA ALA A 7 8.56 -1.15 -7.18
C ALA A 7 9.45 -1.73 -6.08
N TYR A 8 9.31 -1.27 -4.83
CA TYR A 8 10.06 -1.83 -3.69
C TYR A 8 9.60 -3.24 -3.35
N GLU A 9 8.29 -3.51 -3.38
CA GLU A 9 7.74 -4.85 -3.19
C GLU A 9 8.28 -5.84 -4.24
N SER A 10 8.23 -5.48 -5.53
CA SER A 10 8.81 -6.31 -6.60
C SER A 10 10.33 -6.48 -6.51
N ALA A 11 11.02 -5.56 -5.83
CA ALA A 11 12.44 -5.68 -5.54
C ALA A 11 12.73 -6.51 -4.26
N GLY A 12 11.70 -6.99 -3.57
CA GLY A 12 11.81 -7.71 -2.29
C GLY A 12 12.12 -6.81 -1.09
N ASP A 13 12.10 -5.50 -1.25
CA ASP A 13 12.38 -4.54 -0.19
C ASP A 13 11.09 -4.12 0.53
N LEU A 14 10.57 -5.06 1.30
CA LEU A 14 9.30 -4.90 2.01
C LEU A 14 9.41 -3.84 3.12
N VAL A 15 10.61 -3.65 3.68
CA VAL A 15 10.90 -2.62 4.69
C VAL A 15 10.63 -1.22 4.16
N ARG A 16 10.91 -0.97 2.87
CA ARG A 16 10.59 0.30 2.21
C ARG A 16 9.20 0.33 1.60
N ALA A 17 8.65 -0.81 1.17
CA ALA A 17 7.32 -0.88 0.56
C ALA A 17 6.18 -0.65 1.57
N ILE A 18 6.23 -1.30 2.74
CA ILE A 18 5.19 -1.25 3.78
C ILE A 18 4.83 0.19 4.20
N PRO A 19 5.78 1.05 4.64
CA PRO A 19 5.44 2.40 5.10
C PRO A 19 4.86 3.27 3.97
N LEU A 20 5.20 3.00 2.71
CA LEU A 20 4.62 3.70 1.57
C LEU A 20 3.16 3.27 1.33
N TYR A 21 2.87 1.97 1.44
CA TYR A 21 1.50 1.47 1.38
C TYR A 21 0.64 1.99 2.54
N GLU A 22 1.18 2.10 3.76
CA GLU A 22 0.48 2.70 4.91
C GLU A 22 0.14 4.17 4.69
N GLN A 23 1.08 4.96 4.15
CA GLN A 23 0.83 6.35 3.80
C GLN A 23 -0.23 6.49 2.70
N ALA A 24 -0.09 5.72 1.62
CA ALA A 24 -1.04 5.73 0.51
C ALA A 24 -2.45 5.31 0.96
N LEU A 25 -2.55 4.31 1.84
CA LEU A 25 -3.80 3.88 2.44
C LEU A 25 -4.40 5.01 3.29
N THR A 26 -3.61 5.65 4.14
CA THR A 26 -4.08 6.76 4.99
C THR A 26 -4.64 7.92 4.16
N ASP A 27 -3.94 8.30 3.08
CA ASP A 27 -4.41 9.35 2.18
C ASP A 27 -5.66 8.94 1.41
N CYS A 28 -5.71 7.71 0.90
CA CYS A 28 -6.90 7.18 0.23
C CYS A 28 -8.11 7.15 1.16
N ARG A 29 -7.94 6.71 2.41
CA ARG A 29 -9.01 6.72 3.42
C ARG A 29 -9.53 8.13 3.70
N ARG A 30 -8.63 9.11 3.79
CA ARG A 30 -8.99 10.51 4.07
C ARG A 30 -9.70 11.19 2.89
N VAL A 31 -9.25 10.93 1.66
CA VAL A 31 -9.73 11.62 0.46
C VAL A 31 -10.93 10.90 -0.17
N LEU A 32 -10.86 9.57 -0.25
CA LEU A 32 -11.80 8.73 -1.01
C LEU A 32 -12.75 7.96 -0.08
N GLY A 33 -12.41 7.79 1.18
CA GLY A 33 -13.17 7.01 2.15
C GLY A 33 -12.78 5.53 2.17
N ASP A 34 -13.27 4.83 3.19
CA ASP A 34 -12.89 3.43 3.48
C ASP A 34 -13.44 2.40 2.47
N ASP A 35 -14.56 2.72 1.82
CA ASP A 35 -15.24 1.84 0.87
C ASP A 35 -14.80 2.04 -0.59
N HIS A 36 -13.98 3.05 -0.86
CA HIS A 36 -13.52 3.32 -2.21
C HIS A 36 -12.65 2.17 -2.74
N PRO A 37 -12.83 1.73 -4.00
CA PRO A 37 -12.06 0.63 -4.58
C PRO A 37 -10.55 0.80 -4.43
N THR A 38 -10.03 2.02 -4.66
CA THR A 38 -8.60 2.35 -4.48
C THR A 38 -8.12 2.11 -3.05
N THR A 39 -8.91 2.48 -2.06
CA THR A 39 -8.59 2.24 -0.65
C THR A 39 -8.53 0.75 -0.33
N LYS A 40 -9.43 -0.05 -0.93
CA LYS A 40 -9.42 -1.51 -0.79
C LYS A 40 -8.16 -2.13 -1.42
N ILE A 41 -7.81 -1.72 -2.63
CA ILE A 41 -6.59 -2.18 -3.32
C ILE A 41 -5.34 -1.86 -2.49
N MET A 42 -5.21 -0.65 -1.95
CA MET A 42 -4.05 -0.29 -1.10
C MET A 42 -3.97 -1.16 0.17
N ARG A 43 -5.12 -1.54 0.74
CA ARG A 43 -5.18 -2.41 1.91
C ARG A 43 -4.77 -3.85 1.59
N GLU A 44 -5.17 -4.35 0.42
CA GLU A 44 -4.77 -5.67 -0.08
C GLU A 44 -3.26 -5.73 -0.35
N ASN A 45 -2.71 -4.71 -1.02
CA ASN A 45 -1.28 -4.64 -1.30
C ASN A 45 -0.45 -4.51 -0.02
N LEU A 46 -0.90 -3.70 0.94
CA LEU A 46 -0.26 -3.60 2.25
C LEU A 46 -0.25 -4.95 2.98
N ALA A 47 -1.38 -5.67 2.93
CA ALA A 47 -1.48 -6.99 3.56
C ALA A 47 -0.54 -8.00 2.89
N ALA A 48 -0.47 -8.03 1.55
CA ALA A 48 0.46 -8.90 0.83
C ALA A 48 1.92 -8.60 1.20
N ALA A 49 2.33 -7.33 1.13
CA ALA A 49 3.68 -6.91 1.49
C ALA A 49 4.04 -7.21 2.96
N ALA A 50 3.07 -7.12 3.88
CA ALA A 50 3.27 -7.45 5.29
C ALA A 50 3.29 -8.97 5.58
N GLN A 51 2.67 -9.80 4.72
CA GLN A 51 2.71 -11.26 4.84
C GLN A 51 4.04 -11.85 4.35
N GLU A 52 4.74 -11.15 3.47
CA GLU A 52 6.01 -11.57 2.88
C GLU A 52 7.25 -11.09 3.66
N ALA A 53 7.06 -10.19 4.64
CA ALA A 53 8.13 -9.58 5.45
C ALA A 53 8.52 -10.43 6.66
#